data_AF-A0A7X5CTW8-F1
#
_entry.id   AF-A0A7X5CTW8-F1
#
_cell.length_a   1.000
_cell.length_b   1.000
_cell.length_c   1.000
_cell.angle_alpha   90.00
_cell.angle_beta   90.00
_cell.angle_gamma   90.00
#
_symmetry.space_group_name_H-M   'P 1'
#
loop_
_entity.id
_entity.type
_entity.pdbx_description
1 polymer ?
#
loop_
_entity_poly.entity_id
_entity_poly.type
_entity_poly.pdbx_seq_one_letter_code
_entity_poly.pdbx_strand_id
1 'polypeptide(L)'
;MKNKHLMRELILFSLTSMVVVYSFMTFLNGYLTNKRLYFEEYLGNHAVHLMYDFDNIFDLMAQMEEFKQITTPEVFRKLDINYDSRIIPIYFKFKAEKTEVEVISSRPGSVHYRLLNDNVSSNRSFLFRYTVSNGVIDSIEEIELVTGIDNSGGVLYQ
;
A
#
# COMPACT_ATOMS: atom_id res chain seq x y z
N MET A 1 58.32 -8.03 27.17
CA MET A 1 57.56 -8.98 26.31
C MET A 1 56.07 -9.09 26.65
N LYS A 2 55.66 -9.19 27.92
CA LYS A 2 54.24 -9.31 28.34
C LYS A 2 53.28 -8.23 27.81
N ASN A 3 53.67 -6.95 27.81
CA ASN A 3 52.79 -5.87 27.33
C ASN A 3 52.39 -5.97 25.85
N LYS A 4 53.24 -6.52 24.98
CA LYS A 4 52.91 -6.67 23.55
C LYS A 4 51.86 -7.77 23.31
N HIS A 5 51.88 -8.81 24.14
CA HIS A 5 50.89 -9.89 24.08
C HIS A 5 49.51 -9.40 24.50
N LEU A 6 49.46 -8.71 25.65
CA LEU A 6 48.23 -8.16 26.22
C LEU A 6 47.56 -7.14 25.28
N MET A 7 48.38 -6.28 24.64
CA MET A 7 47.90 -5.30 23.66
C MET A 7 47.32 -5.97 22.40
N ARG A 8 47.91 -7.08 21.95
CA ARG A 8 47.39 -7.84 20.80
C ARG A 8 46.05 -8.50 21.12
N GLU A 9 45.90 -9.07 22.31
CA GLU A 9 44.64 -9.66 22.77
C GLU A 9 43.53 -8.62 22.90
N LEU A 10 43.86 -7.44 23.45
CA LEU A 10 42.95 -6.29 23.51
C LEU A 10 42.50 -5.83 22.12
N ILE A 11 43.43 -5.72 21.16
CA ILE A 11 43.11 -5.34 19.78
C ILE A 11 42.22 -6.40 19.13
N LEU A 12 42.52 -7.69 19.30
CA LEU A 12 41.71 -8.78 18.75
C LEU A 12 40.30 -8.77 19.35
N PHE A 13 40.16 -8.60 20.66
CA PHE A 13 38.86 -8.49 21.33
C PHE A 13 38.07 -7.25 20.88
N SER A 14 38.74 -6.12 20.70
CA SER A 14 38.12 -4.91 20.16
C SER A 14 37.63 -5.13 18.73
N LEU A 15 38.44 -5.76 17.87
CA LEU A 15 38.05 -6.03 16.48
C LEU A 15 36.89 -7.03 16.40
N THR A 16 36.92 -8.10 17.19
CA THR A 16 35.81 -9.07 17.21
C THR A 16 34.53 -8.43 17.73
N SER A 17 34.58 -7.59 18.77
CA SER A 17 33.40 -6.89 19.27
C SER A 17 32.84 -5.91 18.22
N MET A 18 33.69 -5.17 17.51
CA MET A 18 33.26 -4.28 16.41
C MET A 18 32.57 -5.06 15.29
N VAL A 19 33.10 -6.21 14.89
CA VAL A 19 32.47 -7.07 13.87
C VAL A 19 31.12 -7.58 14.35
N VAL A 20 31.02 -8.06 15.59
CA VAL A 20 29.75 -8.54 16.15
C VAL A 20 28.70 -7.42 16.21
N VAL A 21 29.07 -6.23 16.67
CA VAL A 21 28.16 -5.07 16.73
C VAL A 21 27.72 -4.67 15.32
N TYR A 22 28.64 -4.64 14.35
CA TYR A 22 28.31 -4.33 12.97
C TYR A 22 27.33 -5.34 12.37
N SER A 23 27.60 -6.64 12.53
CA SER A 23 26.71 -7.71 12.08
C SER A 23 25.34 -7.66 12.76
N PHE A 24 25.29 -7.31 14.03
CA PHE A 24 24.02 -7.14 14.75
C PHE A 24 23.23 -5.94 14.21
N MET A 25 23.89 -4.81 13.97
CA MET A 25 23.24 -3.61 13.43
C MET A 25 22.72 -3.81 12.00
N THR A 26 23.47 -4.51 11.15
CA THR A 26 23.00 -4.84 9.79
C THR A 26 21.81 -5.79 9.83
N PHE A 27 21.83 -6.80 10.72
CA PHE A 27 20.69 -7.68 10.94
C PHE A 27 19.45 -6.90 11.43
N LEU A 28 19.62 -6.06 12.46
CA LEU A 28 18.53 -5.27 13.03
C LEU A 28 17.94 -4.32 11.99
N ASN A 29 18.77 -3.63 11.20
CA ASN A 29 18.31 -2.74 10.15
C ASN A 29 17.52 -3.50 9.06
N GLY A 30 18.01 -4.68 8.65
CA GLY A 30 17.31 -5.54 7.71
C GLY A 30 15.95 -6.01 8.25
N TYR A 31 15.90 -6.41 9.52
CA TYR A 31 14.67 -6.81 10.19
C TYR A 31 13.64 -5.66 10.25
N LEU A 32 14.06 -4.47 10.69
CA LEU A 32 13.20 -3.29 10.79
C LEU A 32 12.70 -2.82 9.41
N THR A 33 13.57 -2.84 8.40
CA THR A 33 13.20 -2.49 7.02
C THR A 33 12.15 -3.45 6.48
N ASN A 34 12.34 -4.77 6.65
CA ASN A 34 11.35 -5.75 6.23
C ASN A 34 10.00 -5.54 6.93
N LYS A 35 10.00 -5.32 8.25
CA LYS A 35 8.76 -5.03 9.00
C LYS A 35 8.05 -3.79 8.47
N ARG A 36 8.80 -2.74 8.18
CA ARG A 36 8.26 -1.50 7.60
C ARG A 36 7.64 -1.76 6.23
N LEU A 37 8.34 -2.45 5.32
CA LEU A 37 7.85 -2.76 3.98
C LEU A 37 6.57 -3.60 4.03
N TYR A 38 6.53 -4.63 4.89
CA TYR A 38 5.32 -5.44 5.10
C TYR A 38 4.12 -4.60 5.60
N PHE A 39 4.38 -3.66 6.51
CA PHE A 39 3.34 -2.76 7.01
C PHE A 39 2.85 -1.81 5.93
N GLU A 40 3.75 -1.25 5.12
CA GLU A 40 3.40 -0.39 3.98
C GLU A 40 2.53 -1.16 2.96
N GLU A 41 2.94 -2.37 2.57
CA GLU A 41 2.17 -3.22 1.66
C GLU A 41 0.77 -3.55 2.21
N TYR A 42 0.69 -3.90 3.51
CA TYR A 42 -0.57 -4.13 4.20
C TYR A 42 -1.48 -2.90 4.15
N LEU A 43 -0.96 -1.70 4.43
CA LEU A 43 -1.74 -0.46 4.38
C LEU A 43 -2.33 -0.21 3.00
N GLY A 44 -1.54 -0.44 1.94
CA GLY A 44 -2.03 -0.32 0.56
C GLY A 44 -3.19 -1.25 0.26
N ASN A 45 -3.03 -2.54 0.58
CA ASN A 45 -4.09 -3.53 0.35
C ASN A 45 -5.35 -3.16 1.15
N HIS A 46 -5.17 -2.87 2.43
CA HIS A 46 -6.27 -2.52 3.32
C HIS A 46 -7.01 -1.27 2.84
N ALA A 47 -6.29 -0.25 2.38
CA ALA A 47 -6.88 0.95 1.77
C ALA A 47 -7.78 0.64 0.58
N VAL A 48 -7.33 -0.17 -0.38
CA VAL A 48 -8.14 -0.52 -1.56
C VAL A 48 -9.39 -1.29 -1.17
N HIS A 49 -9.30 -2.22 -0.21
CA HIS A 49 -10.47 -2.95 0.30
C HIS A 49 -11.46 -2.00 0.99
N LEU A 50 -10.99 -1.10 1.86
CA LEU A 50 -11.87 -0.12 2.51
C LEU A 50 -12.58 0.81 1.52
N MET A 51 -11.97 1.07 0.36
CA MET A 51 -12.54 1.94 -0.66
C MET A 51 -13.60 1.27 -1.54
N TYR A 52 -13.49 -0.04 -1.77
CA TYR A 52 -14.22 -0.68 -2.87
C TYR A 52 -14.81 -2.05 -2.56
N ASP A 53 -14.48 -2.68 -1.42
CA ASP A 53 -14.93 -4.03 -1.07
C ASP A 53 -16.11 -3.97 -0.11
N PHE A 54 -17.34 -3.93 -0.64
CA PHE A 54 -18.55 -3.75 0.16
C PHE A 54 -19.73 -4.53 -0.41
N ASP A 55 -20.59 -5.06 0.46
CA ASP A 55 -21.85 -5.69 0.06
C ASP A 55 -22.95 -4.64 -0.16
N ASN A 56 -22.94 -3.58 0.65
CA ASN A 56 -23.89 -2.47 0.55
C ASN A 56 -23.27 -1.13 0.99
N ILE A 57 -24.00 -0.03 0.80
CA ILE A 57 -23.50 1.33 1.07
C ILE A 57 -23.23 1.60 2.56
N PHE A 58 -23.95 0.96 3.47
CA PHE A 58 -23.71 1.17 4.91
C PHE A 58 -22.36 0.58 5.32
N ASP A 59 -21.95 -0.53 4.71
CA ASP A 59 -20.63 -1.11 4.91
C ASP A 59 -19.55 -0.15 4.41
N LEU A 60 -19.72 0.41 3.22
CA LEU A 60 -18.78 1.40 2.67
C LEU A 60 -18.66 2.64 3.55
N MET A 61 -19.77 3.15 4.10
CA MET A 61 -19.74 4.28 5.03
C MET A 61 -18.96 3.96 6.31
N ALA A 62 -19.12 2.75 6.86
CA ALA A 62 -18.36 2.31 8.03
C ALA A 62 -16.86 2.15 7.71
N GLN A 63 -16.54 1.58 6.55
CA GLN A 63 -15.16 1.41 6.06
C GLN A 63 -14.46 2.75 5.85
N MET A 64 -15.19 3.80 5.45
CA MET A 64 -14.61 5.14 5.30
C MET A 64 -14.14 5.76 6.63
N GLU A 65 -14.78 5.44 7.74
CA GLU A 65 -14.27 5.89 9.05
C GLU A 65 -12.96 5.20 9.43
N GLU A 66 -12.77 3.93 9.05
CA GLU A 66 -11.49 3.22 9.20
C GLU A 66 -10.44 3.77 8.22
N PHE A 67 -10.83 4.04 6.98
CA PHE A 67 -9.96 4.63 5.96
C PHE A 67 -9.37 5.97 6.40
N LYS A 68 -10.18 6.78 7.09
CA LYS A 68 -9.77 8.04 7.71
C LYS A 68 -8.68 7.88 8.78
N GLN A 69 -8.65 6.76 9.50
CA GLN A 69 -7.62 6.51 10.53
C GLN A 69 -6.26 6.15 9.93
N ILE A 70 -6.26 5.56 8.73
CA ILE A 70 -5.04 5.09 8.06
C ILE A 70 -4.50 6.08 7.01
N THR A 71 -5.14 7.24 6.86
CA THR A 71 -4.76 8.28 5.89
C THR A 71 -4.55 9.63 6.57
N THR A 72 -3.79 10.51 5.95
CA THR A 72 -3.77 11.92 6.37
C THR A 72 -5.11 12.59 6.03
N PRO A 73 -5.51 13.66 6.75
CA PRO A 73 -6.72 14.41 6.43
C PRO A 73 -6.75 14.97 4.99
N GLU A 74 -5.59 15.21 4.39
CA GLU A 74 -5.50 15.63 2.99
C GLU A 74 -5.85 14.50 2.03
N VAL A 75 -5.25 13.32 2.21
CA VAL A 75 -5.56 12.12 1.41
C VAL A 75 -7.01 11.73 1.60
N PHE A 76 -7.47 11.69 2.85
CA PHE A 76 -8.86 11.37 3.15
C PHE A 76 -9.78 12.32 2.38
N ARG A 77 -9.64 13.64 2.48
CA ARG A 77 -10.50 14.58 1.73
C ARG A 77 -10.47 14.43 0.21
N LYS A 78 -9.35 13.99 -0.39
CA LYS A 78 -9.25 13.74 -1.84
C LYS A 78 -10.07 12.52 -2.28
N LEU A 79 -10.26 11.57 -1.38
CA LEU A 79 -11.00 10.32 -1.62
C LEU A 79 -12.32 10.22 -0.86
N ASP A 80 -12.58 11.16 0.05
CA ASP A 80 -13.74 11.16 0.93
C ASP A 80 -14.98 11.21 0.05
N ILE A 81 -15.77 10.19 0.24
CA ILE A 81 -17.04 9.99 -0.43
C ILE A 81 -17.94 11.23 -0.18
N ASN A 82 -17.89 11.83 1.02
CA ASN A 82 -18.72 12.97 1.43
C ASN A 82 -18.30 14.33 0.86
N TYR A 83 -17.15 14.43 0.18
CA TYR A 83 -16.84 15.61 -0.61
C TYR A 83 -17.67 15.55 -1.90
N ASP A 84 -18.75 16.36 -1.94
CA ASP A 84 -19.90 16.56 -2.87
C ASP A 84 -19.83 16.09 -4.35
N SER A 85 -18.69 15.64 -4.86
CA SER A 85 -18.48 15.18 -6.23
C SER A 85 -18.21 13.68 -6.39
N ARG A 86 -18.11 12.86 -5.32
CA ARG A 86 -17.73 11.44 -5.45
C ARG A 86 -18.70 10.35 -4.94
N ILE A 87 -19.48 10.53 -3.86
CA ILE A 87 -20.51 9.53 -3.44
C ILE A 87 -21.42 9.17 -4.60
N ILE A 88 -21.95 10.20 -5.24
CA ILE A 88 -22.88 10.06 -6.36
C ILE A 88 -22.18 9.29 -7.49
N PRO A 89 -21.02 9.71 -8.05
CA PRO A 89 -20.45 8.99 -9.18
C PRO A 89 -19.82 7.62 -8.86
N ILE A 90 -19.28 7.35 -7.66
CA ILE A 90 -18.77 6.00 -7.33
C ILE A 90 -19.96 5.02 -7.22
N TYR A 91 -21.03 5.42 -6.52
CA TYR A 91 -22.25 4.63 -6.40
C TYR A 91 -23.01 4.49 -7.72
N PHE A 92 -23.10 5.55 -8.54
CA PHE A 92 -23.67 5.46 -9.89
C PHE A 92 -22.82 4.59 -10.82
N LYS A 93 -21.50 4.55 -10.64
CA LYS A 93 -20.59 3.70 -11.41
C LYS A 93 -20.76 2.22 -11.06
N PHE A 94 -21.06 1.89 -9.79
CA PHE A 94 -21.28 0.51 -9.31
C PHE A 94 -22.76 0.12 -9.17
N LYS A 95 -23.67 1.06 -9.47
CA LYS A 95 -25.14 0.96 -9.36
C LYS A 95 -25.66 0.36 -8.04
N ALA A 96 -25.03 0.70 -6.92
CA ALA A 96 -25.41 0.16 -5.60
C ALA A 96 -25.19 -1.35 -5.42
N GLU A 97 -24.52 -2.01 -6.36
CA GLU A 97 -24.31 -3.45 -6.28
C GLU A 97 -23.03 -3.75 -5.50
N LYS A 98 -23.03 -4.94 -4.90
CA LYS A 98 -21.86 -5.52 -4.25
C LYS A 98 -20.64 -5.39 -5.15
N THR A 99 -19.54 -4.96 -4.57
CA THR A 99 -18.25 -4.88 -5.26
C THR A 99 -17.21 -5.62 -4.44
N GLU A 100 -16.44 -6.49 -5.09
CA GLU A 100 -15.30 -7.16 -4.47
C GLU A 100 -13.99 -6.67 -5.10
N VAL A 101 -12.94 -6.60 -4.29
CA VAL A 101 -11.59 -6.26 -4.76
C VAL A 101 -10.80 -7.55 -5.00
N GLU A 102 -10.38 -7.76 -6.24
CA GLU A 102 -9.43 -8.81 -6.58
C GLU A 102 -8.02 -8.21 -6.69
N VAL A 103 -7.14 -8.50 -5.74
CA VAL A 103 -5.73 -8.06 -5.80
C VAL A 103 -4.94 -8.98 -6.73
N ILE A 104 -4.46 -8.43 -7.85
CA ILE A 104 -3.61 -9.13 -8.83
C ILE A 104 -2.17 -9.21 -8.31
N SER A 105 -1.64 -8.08 -7.82
CA SER A 105 -0.32 -8.03 -7.18
C SER A 105 -0.23 -6.86 -6.22
N SER A 106 0.58 -7.01 -5.18
CA SER A 106 0.82 -5.96 -4.19
C SER A 106 2.30 -5.88 -3.84
N ARG A 107 2.76 -4.65 -3.61
CA ARG A 107 4.11 -4.31 -3.15
C ARG A 107 4.03 -3.05 -2.28
N PRO A 108 5.05 -2.78 -1.44
CA PRO A 108 5.14 -1.53 -0.71
C PRO A 108 5.03 -0.33 -1.68
N GLY A 109 4.03 0.53 -1.46
CA GLY A 109 3.74 1.70 -2.27
C GLY A 109 2.91 1.47 -3.53
N SER A 110 2.48 0.25 -3.84
CA SER A 110 1.60 -0.02 -5.00
C SER A 110 0.72 -1.26 -4.86
N VAL A 111 -0.55 -1.15 -5.23
CA VAL A 111 -1.49 -2.29 -5.36
C VAL A 111 -2.07 -2.31 -6.78
N HIS A 112 -1.96 -3.45 -7.45
CA HIS A 112 -2.63 -3.72 -8.73
C HIS A 112 -3.84 -4.61 -8.46
N TYR A 113 -5.03 -4.14 -8.82
CA TYR A 113 -6.27 -4.82 -8.50
C TYR A 113 -7.32 -4.68 -9.61
N ARG A 114 -8.38 -5.48 -9.51
CA ARG A 114 -9.62 -5.41 -10.30
C ARG A 114 -10.81 -5.26 -9.37
N LEU A 115 -11.90 -4.74 -9.92
CA LEU A 115 -13.18 -4.66 -9.25
C LEU A 115 -14.11 -5.69 -9.87
N LEU A 116 -14.62 -6.59 -9.04
CA LEU A 116 -15.61 -7.58 -9.42
C LEU A 116 -16.99 -7.03 -9.07
N ASN A 117 -17.69 -6.54 -10.10
CA ASN A 117 -19.04 -5.98 -10.00
C ASN A 117 -19.70 -6.11 -11.37
N ASP A 118 -20.99 -6.47 -11.43
CA ASP A 118 -21.67 -6.73 -12.70
C ASP A 118 -21.78 -5.48 -13.61
N ASN A 119 -21.58 -4.28 -13.05
CA ASN A 119 -21.57 -3.01 -13.78
C ASN A 119 -20.18 -2.52 -14.17
N VAL A 120 -19.12 -3.19 -13.72
CA VAL A 120 -17.74 -2.88 -14.08
C VAL A 120 -17.21 -4.00 -14.96
N SER A 121 -16.67 -3.67 -16.13
CA SER A 121 -16.04 -4.69 -16.96
C SER A 121 -14.90 -5.36 -16.19
N SER A 122 -14.97 -6.69 -16.05
CA SER A 122 -13.99 -7.54 -15.37
C SER A 122 -12.59 -7.45 -15.95
N ASN A 123 -12.44 -6.91 -17.16
CA ASN A 123 -11.14 -6.74 -17.81
C ASN A 123 -10.43 -5.47 -17.36
N ARG A 124 -11.11 -4.56 -16.64
CA ARG A 124 -10.51 -3.30 -16.17
C ARG A 124 -9.71 -3.56 -14.91
N SER A 125 -8.43 -3.20 -14.94
CA SER A 125 -7.56 -3.22 -13.77
C SER A 125 -7.01 -1.84 -13.45
N PHE A 126 -6.64 -1.65 -12.20
CA PHE A 126 -6.24 -0.36 -11.64
C PHE A 126 -4.93 -0.52 -10.86
N LEU A 127 -4.09 0.52 -10.92
CA LEU A 127 -2.89 0.64 -10.12
C LEU A 127 -3.08 1.75 -9.09
N PHE A 128 -3.17 1.37 -7.82
CA PHE A 128 -3.20 2.27 -6.67
C PHE A 128 -1.77 2.46 -6.16
N ARG A 129 -1.19 3.64 -6.39
CA ARG A 129 0.13 4.05 -5.89
C ARG A 129 -0.04 4.91 -4.66
N TYR A 130 0.80 4.72 -3.67
CA TYR A 130 0.72 5.46 -2.42
C TYR A 130 2.08 5.63 -1.76
N THR A 131 2.16 6.60 -0.85
CA THR A 131 3.30 6.76 0.07
C THR A 131 2.82 6.68 1.50
N VAL A 132 3.70 6.24 2.39
CA VAL A 132 3.44 6.12 3.82
C VAL A 132 4.42 6.99 4.58
N SER A 133 3.88 7.83 5.46
CA SER A 133 4.64 8.70 6.35
C SER A 133 4.01 8.67 7.74
N ASN A 134 4.84 8.55 8.77
CA ASN A 134 4.41 8.43 10.16
C ASN A 134 3.34 7.35 10.42
N GLY A 135 3.42 6.24 9.67
CA GLY A 135 2.51 5.11 9.83
C GLY A 135 1.14 5.25 9.16
N VAL A 136 0.91 6.32 8.38
CA VAL A 136 -0.34 6.55 7.64
C VAL A 136 -0.04 6.88 6.17
N ILE A 137 -1.02 6.67 5.30
CA ILE A 137 -0.94 7.02 3.88
C ILE A 137 -1.04 8.53 3.71
N ASP A 138 -0.02 9.15 3.10
CA ASP A 138 0.09 10.60 2.96
C ASP A 138 0.05 11.11 1.52
N SER A 139 0.14 10.21 0.53
CA SER A 139 -0.12 10.50 -0.87
C SER A 139 -0.72 9.29 -1.57
N ILE A 140 -1.49 9.55 -2.61
CA ILE A 140 -2.17 8.56 -3.43
C ILE A 140 -2.19 8.99 -4.90
N GLU A 141 -2.22 8.00 -5.79
CA GLU A 141 -2.50 8.16 -7.20
C GLU A 141 -3.15 6.86 -7.70
N GLU A 142 -4.29 6.95 -8.38
CA GLU A 142 -4.98 5.79 -8.94
C GLU A 142 -5.02 5.92 -10.46
N ILE A 143 -4.58 4.86 -11.16
CA ILE A 143 -4.44 4.84 -12.61
C ILE A 143 -5.16 3.61 -13.15
N GLU A 144 -6.04 3.78 -14.13
CA GLU A 144 -6.62 2.66 -14.87
C GLU A 144 -5.61 2.12 -15.90
N LEU A 145 -5.39 0.81 -15.89
CA LEU A 145 -4.41 0.17 -16.77
C LEU A 145 -5.07 -0.25 -18.09
N VAL A 146 -4.53 0.30 -19.18
CA VAL A 146 -5.00 0.11 -20.56
C VAL A 146 -3.88 -0.55 -21.36
N THR A 147 -4.16 -1.66 -22.03
CA THR A 147 -3.19 -2.41 -22.86
C THR A 147 -3.06 -1.88 -24.27
N GLY A 148 -4.07 -1.16 -24.77
CA GLY A 148 -4.05 -0.57 -26.10
C GLY A 148 -5.31 0.20 -26.43
N ILE A 149 -5.30 0.87 -27.57
CA ILE A 149 -6.47 1.49 -28.17
C ILE A 149 -6.64 0.80 -29.52
N ASP A 150 -7.82 0.24 -29.78
CA ASP A 150 -8.14 -0.35 -31.06
C ASP A 150 -8.26 0.72 -32.17
N ASN A 151 -8.26 0.30 -33.43
CA ASN A 151 -8.31 1.20 -34.58
C ASN A 151 -9.63 2.00 -34.71
N SER A 152 -10.63 1.69 -33.88
CA SER A 152 -11.92 2.39 -33.80
C SER A 152 -11.99 3.35 -32.60
N GLY A 153 -10.90 3.47 -31.83
CA GLY A 153 -10.84 4.28 -30.60
C GLY A 153 -11.37 3.56 -29.35
N GLY A 154 -11.66 2.25 -29.45
CA GLY A 154 -12.02 1.41 -28.31
C GLY A 154 -10.82 1.13 -27.41
N VAL A 155 -11.03 1.13 -26.10
CA VAL A 155 -9.96 0.91 -25.11
C VAL A 155 -9.85 -0.59 -24.81
N LEU A 156 -8.65 -1.15 -24.98
CA LEU A 156 -8.31 -2.53 -24.61
C LEU A 156 -7.71 -2.54 -23.20
N TYR A 157 -8.16 -3.48 -22.36
CA TYR A 157 -7.73 -3.57 -20.97
C TYR A 157 -6.86 -4.81 -20.72
N GLN A 158 -6.11 -4.82 -19.60
CA GLN A 158 -5.21 -5.91 -19.19
C GLN A 158 -5.87 -6.92 -18.26
#